data_AF-A0A6B2T505-F1
#
_entry.id   AF-A0A6B2T505-F1
#
_cell.length_a   1.000
_cell.length_b   1.000
_cell.length_c   1.000
_cell.angle_alpha   90.00
_cell.angle_beta   90.00
_cell.angle_gamma   90.00
#
_symmetry.space_group_name_H-M   'P 1'
#
loop_
_entity.id
_entity.type
_entity.pdbx_description
1 polymer ?
#
loop_
_entity_poly.entity_id
_entity_poly.type
_entity_poly.pdbx_seq_one_letter_code
_entity_poly.pdbx_strand_id
1 'polypeptide(L)' 'MADALGLAGHESWLSPLPPLAPVSVFGAVTAEARWFAGFMGPWMWRRVRGRSSGDGREAKRPVLEAVTVAPAPHERA' A
#
# COMPACT_ATOMS: atom_id res chain seq x y z
N MET A 1 6.49 -9.42 8.91
CA MET A 1 6.96 -8.37 9.84
C MET A 1 7.18 -8.94 11.23
N ALA A 2 6.20 -9.60 11.85
CA ALA A 2 6.41 -10.21 13.17
C ALA A 2 7.38 -11.42 13.15
N ASP A 3 7.31 -12.25 12.11
CA ASP A 3 8.28 -13.33 11.81
C ASP A 3 9.72 -12.81 11.64
N ALA A 4 9.90 -11.77 10.81
CA ALA A 4 11.19 -11.07 10.66
C ALA A 4 11.70 -10.42 11.96
N LEU A 5 10.85 -10.25 12.97
CA LEU A 5 11.19 -9.71 14.28
C LEU A 5 11.34 -10.81 15.35
N GLY A 6 11.21 -12.09 15.00
CA GLY A 6 11.36 -13.22 15.92
C GLY A 6 10.33 -13.24 17.06
N LEU A 7 9.18 -12.59 16.86
CA LEU A 7 8.09 -12.63 17.83
C LEU A 7 7.43 -14.02 17.79
N ALA A 8 6.60 -14.37 18.76
CA ALA A 8 5.84 -15.63 18.75
C ALA A 8 4.34 -15.35 18.60
N GLY A 9 3.59 -16.31 18.06
CA GLY A 9 2.11 -16.29 18.07
C GLY A 9 1.46 -15.80 16.79
N HIS A 10 2.17 -15.81 15.67
CA HIS A 10 1.68 -15.38 14.35
C HIS A 10 1.82 -16.44 13.27
N GLU A 11 2.16 -17.67 13.67
CA GLU A 11 2.39 -18.77 12.72
C GLU A 11 1.10 -19.14 11.97
N SER A 12 -0.05 -18.84 12.56
CA SER A 12 -1.36 -19.04 11.94
C SER A 12 -1.71 -17.99 10.87
N TRP A 13 -0.89 -16.96 10.66
CA TRP A 13 -1.15 -15.95 9.63
C TRP A 13 -1.16 -16.55 8.21
N LEU A 14 -0.40 -17.63 8.00
CA LEU A 14 -0.38 -18.37 6.74
C LEU A 14 -1.48 -19.45 6.67
N SER A 15 -2.20 -19.70 7.76
CA SER A 15 -3.29 -20.66 7.74
C SER A 15 -4.38 -20.19 6.77
N PRO A 16 -4.99 -21.10 6.00
CA PRO A 16 -6.09 -20.73 5.12
C PRO A 16 -7.23 -20.15 5.95
N LEU A 17 -7.85 -19.09 5.44
CA LEU A 17 -9.07 -18.58 6.03
C LEU A 17 -10.16 -19.66 5.95
N PRO A 18 -11.07 -19.74 6.95
CA PRO A 18 -12.25 -20.56 6.82
C PRO A 18 -13.05 -20.16 5.56
N PRO A 19 -13.71 -21.10 4.89
CA PRO A 19 -14.47 -20.80 3.69
C PRO A 19 -15.57 -19.79 4.00
N LEU A 20 -15.68 -18.74 3.19
CA LEU A 20 -16.77 -17.78 3.29
C LEU A 20 -18.06 -18.38 2.75
N ALA A 21 -19.19 -17.96 3.31
CA ALA A 21 -20.49 -18.23 2.71
C ALA A 21 -20.57 -17.59 1.30
N PRO A 22 -21.24 -18.24 0.33
CA PRO A 22 -21.40 -17.68 -1.00
C PRO A 22 -22.19 -16.37 -0.95
N VAL A 23 -21.70 -15.37 -1.68
CA VAL A 23 -22.39 -14.08 -1.85
C VAL A 23 -23.19 -14.11 -3.15
N SER A 24 -24.40 -13.54 -3.15
CA SER A 24 -25.16 -13.38 -4.38
C SER A 24 -24.46 -12.40 -5.33
N VAL A 25 -24.65 -12.55 -6.64
CA VAL A 25 -24.08 -11.63 -7.65
C VAL A 25 -24.49 -10.19 -7.37
N PHE A 26 -25.75 -9.96 -7.01
CA PHE A 26 -26.23 -8.62 -6.64
C PHE A 26 -25.56 -8.08 -5.38
N GLY A 27 -25.34 -8.93 -4.37
CA GLY A 27 -24.60 -8.56 -3.16
C GLY A 27 -23.16 -8.15 -3.47
N ALA A 28 -22.47 -8.90 -4.33
CA ALA A 28 -21.11 -8.57 -4.74
C ALA A 28 -21.05 -7.21 -5.47
N VAL A 29 -21.92 -6.99 -6.45
CA VAL A 29 -21.95 -5.73 -7.23
C VAL A 29 -22.26 -4.52 -6.35
N THR A 30 -23.20 -4.65 -5.40
CA THR A 30 -23.55 -3.56 -4.49
C THR A 30 -22.40 -3.23 -3.52
N ALA A 31 -21.69 -4.25 -3.02
CA ALA A 31 -20.50 -4.07 -2.19
C ALA A 31 -19.39 -3.33 -2.94
N GLU A 32 -19.09 -3.75 -4.17
CA GLU A 32 -18.09 -3.10 -5.03
C GLU A 32 -18.47 -1.65 -5.35
N ALA A 33 -19.73 -1.38 -5.71
CA ALA A 33 -20.20 -0.04 -5.99
C ALA A 33 -20.08 0.89 -4.77
N ARG A 34 -20.40 0.39 -3.57
CA ARG A 34 -20.24 1.14 -2.32
C ARG A 34 -18.78 1.44 -2.02
N TRP A 35 -17.89 0.46 -2.18
CA TRP A 35 -16.45 0.65 -1.99
C TRP A 35 -15.89 1.67 -3.00
N PHE A 36 -16.27 1.54 -4.27
CA PHE A 36 -15.89 2.46 -5.31
C PHE A 36 -16.30 3.88 -4.96
N ALA A 37 -17.58 4.10 -4.59
CA ALA A 37 -18.07 5.42 -4.25
C ALA A 37 -17.36 6.03 -3.03
N GLY A 38 -17.07 5.23 -2.00
CA GLY A 38 -16.49 5.71 -0.74
C GLY A 38 -14.97 5.92 -0.75
N PHE A 39 -14.23 5.09 -1.48
CA PHE A 39 -12.76 5.03 -1.37
C PHE A 39 -12.06 5.34 -2.68
N MET A 40 -12.38 4.59 -3.75
CA MET A 40 -11.65 4.72 -5.02
C MET A 40 -12.09 5.95 -5.82
N GLY A 41 -13.38 6.25 -5.86
CA GLY A 41 -13.99 7.33 -6.62
C GLY A 41 -13.35 8.69 -6.35
N PRO A 42 -13.20 9.13 -5.08
CA PRO A 42 -12.52 10.38 -4.76
C PRO A 42 -11.06 10.43 -5.26
N TRP A 43 -10.33 9.32 -5.17
CA TRP A 43 -8.95 9.24 -5.69
C TRP A 43 -8.91 9.30 -7.22
N MET A 44 -9.77 8.54 -7.91
CA MET A 44 -9.86 8.53 -9.37
C MET A 44 -10.24 9.92 -9.90
N TRP A 45 -11.18 10.60 -9.24
CA TRP A 45 -11.58 11.97 -9.57
C TRP A 45 -10.43 12.98 -9.43
N ARG A 46 -9.53 12.79 -8.44
CA ARG A 46 -8.29 13.60 -8.37
C ARG A 46 -7.36 13.27 -9.54
N ARG A 47 -7.16 11.98 -9.83
CA ARG A 47 -6.26 11.52 -10.90
C ARG A 47 -6.66 11.99 -12.30
N VAL A 48 -7.94 11.91 -12.64
CA VAL A 48 -8.47 12.40 -13.92
C VAL A 48 -8.23 13.91 -14.07
N ARG A 49 -8.24 14.65 -12.95
CA ARG A 49 -7.93 16.09 -12.93
C ARG A 49 -6.44 16.40 -12.81
N GLY A 50 -5.56 15.40 -12.97
CA GLY A 50 -4.12 15.56 -12.84
C GLY A 50 -3.64 15.90 -11.43
N ARG A 51 -4.49 15.76 -10.41
CA ARG A 51 -4.13 16.10 -9.03
C ARG A 51 -3.45 14.95 -8.32
N SER A 52 -2.33 15.22 -7.67
CA SER A 52 -1.55 14.29 -6.89
C SER A 52 -1.42 14.75 -5.43
N SER A 53 -1.00 13.85 -4.54
CA SER A 53 -0.63 14.22 -3.16
C SER A 53 0.64 15.09 -3.09
N GLY A 54 1.41 15.12 -4.18
CA GLY A 54 2.60 15.94 -4.35
C GLY A 54 2.33 17.33 -4.92
N ASP A 55 1.08 17.67 -5.27
CA ASP A 55 0.77 19.01 -5.80
C ASP A 55 1.12 20.08 -4.78
N GLY A 56 1.85 21.12 -5.21
CA GLY A 56 2.32 22.18 -4.32
C GLY A 56 3.41 21.76 -3.33
N ARG A 57 3.93 20.52 -3.43
CA ARG A 57 5.09 20.07 -2.65
C ARG A 57 6.36 20.14 -3.50
N GLU A 58 7.38 20.80 -2.97
CA GLU A 58 8.72 20.74 -3.53
C GLU A 58 9.42 19.44 -3.10
N ALA A 59 10.16 18.81 -4.00
CA ALA A 59 10.93 17.62 -3.68
C ALA A 59 12.06 17.97 -2.70
N LYS A 60 12.41 17.06 -1.79
CA LYS A 60 13.56 17.26 -0.88
C LYS A 60 14.89 17.44 -1.63
N ARG A 61 14.98 16.90 -2.85
CA ARG A 61 16.10 17.04 -3.78
C ARG A 61 15.51 17.32 -5.17
N PRO A 62 15.21 18.59 -5.50
CA PRO A 62 14.58 18.95 -6.76
C PRO A 62 15.57 18.93 -7.93
N VAL A 63 16.87 19.01 -7.64
CA VAL A 63 17.95 18.91 -8.60
C VAL A 63 18.45 17.46 -8.69
N LEU A 64 18.70 17.00 -9.91
CA LEU A 64 19.31 15.70 -10.15
C LEU A 64 20.79 15.74 -9.74
N GLU A 65 21.10 15.17 -8.58
CA GLU A 65 22.46 15.05 -8.04
C GLU A 65 22.88 13.57 -8.00
N ALA A 66 24.19 13.32 -8.08
CA ALA A 66 24.73 11.97 -7.93
C ALA A 66 24.42 11.41 -6.53
N VAL A 67 23.88 10.19 -6.46
CA VAL A 67 23.67 9.48 -5.20
C VAL A 67 24.99 8.81 -4.80
N THR A 68 25.65 9.34 -3.77
CA THR A 68 26.79 8.67 -3.14
C THR A 68 26.26 7.72 -2.07
N VAL A 69 26.47 6.42 -2.26
CA VAL A 69 26.20 5.41 -1.22
C VAL A 69 27.47 5.31 -0.39
N ALA A 70 27.40 5.68 0.90
CA ALA A 70 28.51 5.45 1.82
C ALA A 70 28.76 3.93 1.93
N PRO A 71 30.03 3.48 2.01
CA PRO A 71 30.33 2.06 2.19
C PRO A 71 29.65 1.53 3.45
N ALA A 72 29.13 0.30 3.38
CA ALA A 72 28.33 -0.28 4.44
C ALA A 72 29.14 -0.36 5.76
N PRO A 73 28.52 -0.15 6.94
CA PRO A 73 29.24 -0.11 8.21
C PRO A 73 30.04 -1.38 8.55
N HIS A 74 29.71 -2.52 7.92
CA HIS A 74 30.33 -3.82 8.17
C HIS A 74 31.58 -4.12 7.32
N GLU A 75 32.02 -3.20 6.45
CA GLU A 75 33.26 -3.36 5.65
C GLU A 75 34.50 -2.68 6.26
N ARG A 76 34.37 -2.04 7.43
CA ARG A 76 35.55 -1.56 8.17
C ARG A 76 35.92 -2.61 9.21
N ALA A 77 36.88 -3.44 8.83
CA ALA A 77 37.58 -4.40 9.68
C ALA A 77 38.16 -3.76 10.95
#